data_AF-A0A925P9K9-F1
#
_entry.id   AF-A0A925P9K9-F1
#
_cell.length_a   1.000
_cell.length_b   1.000
_cell.length_c   1.000
_cell.angle_alpha   90.00
_cell.angle_beta   90.00
_cell.angle_gamma   90.00
#
_symmetry.space_group_name_H-M   'P 1'
#
loop_
_entity.id
_entity.type
_entity.pdbx_description
1 polymer ?
#
loop_
_entity_poly.entity_id
_entity_poly.type
_entity_poly.pdbx_seq_one_letter_code
_entity_poly.pdbx_strand_id
1 'polypeptide(L)'
;MHKLFAGFFLIFLFNAVCHGAGVREGMTRAEIEAELGRPVSVLMRGETQILNYPNQGRVELVDGKATRIVRVRHVDDPPTAAELEAAELASERARLAAEAKEAARQEALAEAEEAKLDAEAQRQVDQTIQQMSAEHQAGPGAADFGLKMEPAHFWIGLLVGVFVQIGVGVVVLKLAFAWSDVHADWSQMFLPALAAAWAGGAVRAAAYAFWDATECFHVDDAISYAALLLTLRKTTHACTWPRALAVAAAAKLMTIIVWVFLSVAITRVLFG
;
A
#
# COMPACT_ATOMS: atom_id res chain seq x y z
N MET A 1 8.93 -13.47 -5.01
CA MET A 1 7.57 -12.94 -5.27
C MET A 1 6.70 -12.74 -4.00
N HIS A 2 7.25 -12.41 -2.82
CA HIS A 2 6.42 -12.20 -1.61
C HIS A 2 6.66 -10.86 -0.87
N LYS A 3 7.54 -9.98 -1.36
CA LYS A 3 7.87 -8.72 -0.65
C LYS A 3 7.18 -7.46 -1.21
N LEU A 4 6.50 -7.55 -2.36
CA LEU A 4 5.69 -6.45 -2.91
C LEU A 4 4.29 -6.35 -2.29
N PHE A 5 3.84 -7.35 -1.51
CA PHE A 5 2.50 -7.39 -0.94
C PHE A 5 2.35 -6.62 0.40
N ALA A 6 3.43 -6.44 1.16
CA ALA A 6 3.35 -5.81 2.49
C ALA A 6 3.24 -4.28 2.43
N GLY A 7 3.78 -3.64 1.40
CA GLY A 7 3.70 -2.18 1.21
C GLY A 7 2.33 -1.70 0.74
N PHE A 8 1.58 -2.53 0.02
CA PHE A 8 0.24 -2.19 -0.50
C PHE A 8 -0.85 -2.30 0.59
N PHE A 9 -0.65 -3.15 1.59
CA PHE A 9 -1.62 -3.39 2.66
C PHE A 9 -1.75 -2.20 3.64
N LEU A 10 -0.69 -1.41 3.82
CA LEU A 10 -0.70 -0.27 4.73
C LEU A 10 -1.34 0.99 4.12
N ILE A 11 -1.34 1.11 2.78
CA ILE A 11 -2.04 2.19 2.05
C ILE A 11 -3.56 1.88 1.96
N PHE A 12 -3.96 0.61 1.93
CA PHE A 12 -5.37 0.21 1.98
C PHE A 12 -6.02 0.44 3.35
N LEU A 13 -5.26 0.28 4.44
CA LEU A 13 -5.79 0.49 5.81
C LEU A 13 -6.10 1.96 6.12
N PHE A 14 -5.46 2.90 5.42
CA PHE A 14 -5.70 4.34 5.60
C PHE A 14 -6.92 4.86 4.79
N ASN A 15 -7.27 4.23 3.67
CA ASN A 15 -8.47 4.57 2.89
C ASN A 15 -9.78 3.97 3.45
N ALA A 16 -9.68 2.94 4.31
CA ALA A 16 -10.86 2.32 4.93
C ALA A 16 -11.49 3.15 6.05
N VAL A 17 -10.80 4.19 6.56
CA VAL A 17 -11.25 4.99 7.72
C VAL A 17 -12.03 6.25 7.30
N CYS A 18 -12.15 6.55 6.00
CA CYS A 18 -12.84 7.76 5.50
C CYS A 18 -14.08 7.51 4.64
N HIS A 19 -14.67 6.31 4.65
CA HIS A 19 -15.97 6.09 4.02
C HIS A 19 -17.09 6.49 4.98
N GLY A 20 -17.65 7.70 4.78
CA GLY A 20 -18.82 8.18 5.50
C GLY A 20 -19.97 7.17 5.43
N ALA A 21 -20.54 6.84 6.58
CA ALA A 21 -21.64 5.91 6.72
C ALA A 21 -22.90 6.50 6.06
N GLY A 22 -23.33 5.94 4.92
CA GLY A 22 -24.64 6.23 4.34
C GLY A 22 -25.74 5.41 4.99
N VAL A 23 -26.98 5.91 4.99
CA VAL A 23 -28.16 5.18 5.45
C VAL A 23 -28.36 3.90 4.64
N ARG A 24 -28.54 2.76 5.33
CA ARG A 24 -28.74 1.43 4.75
C ARG A 24 -30.10 0.85 5.16
N GLU A 25 -30.60 -0.07 4.35
CA GLU A 25 -31.77 -0.88 4.69
C GLU A 25 -31.52 -1.66 6.00
N GLY A 26 -32.56 -1.77 6.84
CA GLY A 26 -32.52 -2.45 8.14
C GLY A 26 -32.16 -1.58 9.33
N MET A 27 -31.70 -0.34 9.12
CA MET A 27 -31.42 0.60 10.22
C MET A 27 -32.69 0.99 10.98
N THR A 28 -32.55 1.15 12.29
CA THR A 28 -33.60 1.65 13.19
C THR A 28 -33.75 3.16 13.07
N ARG A 29 -34.89 3.70 13.50
CA ARG A 29 -35.14 5.14 13.50
C ARG A 29 -34.03 5.95 14.20
N ALA A 30 -33.53 5.48 15.34
CA ALA A 30 -32.50 6.18 16.10
C ALA A 30 -31.17 6.26 15.35
N GLU A 31 -30.82 5.20 14.62
CA GLU A 31 -29.60 5.14 13.79
C GLU A 31 -29.71 6.05 12.58
N ILE A 32 -30.89 6.09 11.94
CA ILE A 32 -31.15 6.99 10.80
C ILE A 32 -31.10 8.46 11.25
N GLU A 33 -31.66 8.78 12.42
CA GLU A 33 -31.62 10.15 12.98
C GLU A 33 -30.20 10.54 13.42
N ALA A 34 -29.35 9.58 13.80
CA ALA A 34 -27.94 9.82 14.12
C ALA A 34 -27.12 10.17 12.87
N GLU A 35 -27.40 9.52 11.73
CA GLU A 35 -26.69 9.74 10.46
C GLU A 35 -27.23 10.93 9.66
N LEU A 36 -28.55 11.13 9.61
CA LEU A 36 -29.20 12.17 8.78
C LEU A 36 -29.68 13.40 9.55
N GLY A 37 -29.66 13.36 10.88
CA GLY A 37 -30.30 14.37 11.73
C GLY A 37 -31.82 14.17 11.83
N ARG A 38 -32.53 15.21 12.28
CA ARG A 38 -33.99 15.11 12.53
C ARG A 38 -34.81 15.27 11.25
N PRO A 39 -35.85 14.44 11.03
CA PRO A 39 -36.73 14.55 9.87
C PRO A 39 -37.58 15.82 9.93
N VAL A 40 -37.91 16.38 8.77
CA VAL A 40 -38.78 17.58 8.65
C VAL A 40 -40.25 17.20 8.86
N SER A 41 -40.65 16.02 8.37
CA SER A 41 -41.99 15.49 8.59
C SER A 41 -41.96 13.99 8.78
N VAL A 42 -42.79 13.50 9.70
CA VAL A 42 -43.03 12.08 9.96
C VAL A 42 -44.49 11.79 9.64
N LEU A 43 -44.73 10.85 8.72
CA LEU A 43 -46.07 10.43 8.33
C LEU A 43 -46.26 8.95 8.62
N MET A 44 -47.36 8.58 9.28
CA MET A 44 -47.71 7.19 9.60
C MET A 44 -48.79 6.72 8.61
N ARG A 45 -48.56 5.59 7.93
CA ARG A 45 -49.52 4.94 7.04
C ARG A 45 -49.59 3.45 7.39
N GLY A 46 -50.56 3.08 8.22
CA GLY A 46 -50.67 1.71 8.76
C GLY A 46 -49.47 1.39 9.65
N GLU A 47 -48.77 0.29 9.35
CA GLU A 47 -47.54 -0.15 10.04
C GLU A 47 -46.27 0.49 9.46
N THR A 48 -46.41 1.34 8.44
CA THR A 48 -45.28 2.02 7.78
C THR A 48 -45.13 3.46 8.28
N GLN A 49 -43.93 3.81 8.76
CA GLN A 49 -43.53 5.16 9.12
C GLN A 49 -42.65 5.78 8.03
N ILE A 50 -43.06 6.93 7.50
CA ILE A 50 -42.39 7.63 6.41
C ILE A 50 -41.71 8.88 6.97
N LEU A 51 -40.38 8.97 6.81
CA LEU A 51 -39.56 10.10 7.23
C LEU A 51 -39.13 10.89 6.00
N ASN A 52 -39.45 12.19 5.96
CA ASN A 52 -38.99 13.08 4.90
C ASN A 52 -37.85 13.97 5.40
N TYR A 53 -36.74 13.98 4.64
CA TYR A 53 -35.57 14.82 4.90
C TYR A 53 -35.45 15.89 3.80
N PRO A 54 -35.01 17.12 4.14
CA PRO A 54 -35.14 18.29 3.27
C PRO A 54 -34.33 18.18 1.98
N ASN A 55 -33.24 17.40 1.97
CA ASN A 55 -32.31 17.31 0.82
C ASN A 55 -31.91 15.87 0.44
N GLN A 56 -32.42 14.82 1.09
CA GLN A 56 -31.89 13.46 0.94
C GLN A 56 -32.92 12.34 0.68
N GLY A 57 -34.19 12.71 0.43
CA GLY A 57 -35.25 11.78 0.02
C GLY A 57 -36.12 11.29 1.17
N ARG A 58 -36.98 10.32 0.85
CA ARG A 58 -37.99 9.72 1.72
C ARG A 58 -37.50 8.36 2.20
N VAL A 59 -37.50 8.13 3.51
CA VAL A 59 -37.15 6.84 4.12
C VAL A 59 -38.42 6.22 4.69
N GLU A 60 -38.75 5.02 4.24
CA GLU A 60 -39.89 4.25 4.74
C GLU A 60 -39.40 3.19 5.72
N LEU A 61 -40.00 3.17 6.91
CA LEU A 61 -39.76 2.19 7.96
C LEU A 61 -40.98 1.30 8.09
N VAL A 62 -40.79 -0.01 8.06
CA VAL A 62 -41.83 -1.00 8.39
C VAL A 62 -41.35 -1.73 9.63
N ASP A 63 -42.21 -1.86 10.65
CA ASP A 63 -41.85 -2.45 11.96
C ASP A 63 -40.62 -1.80 12.63
N GLY A 64 -40.45 -0.48 12.41
CA GLY A 64 -39.36 0.29 12.99
C GLY A 64 -38.00 0.14 12.31
N LYS A 65 -37.92 -0.52 11.14
CA LYS A 65 -36.69 -0.69 10.35
C LYS A 65 -36.85 -0.13 8.94
N ALA A 66 -35.81 0.53 8.41
CA ALA A 66 -35.82 1.08 7.06
C ALA A 66 -35.90 -0.02 5.99
N THR A 67 -36.94 0.00 5.17
CA THR A 67 -37.16 -0.99 4.10
C THR A 67 -37.13 -0.40 2.70
N ARG A 68 -37.34 0.93 2.56
CA ARG A 68 -37.31 1.58 1.25
C ARG A 68 -36.77 3.00 1.34
N ILE A 69 -35.72 3.29 0.57
CA ILE A 69 -35.15 4.64 0.43
C ILE A 69 -35.56 5.16 -0.95
N VAL A 70 -36.60 5.99 -0.99
CA VAL A 70 -37.12 6.53 -2.25
C VAL A 70 -36.71 8.00 -2.38
N ARG A 71 -35.79 8.30 -3.30
CA ARG A 71 -35.56 9.68 -3.74
C ARG A 71 -36.68 10.05 -4.73
N VAL A 72 -37.67 10.80 -4.29
CA VAL A 72 -38.84 11.16 -5.13
C VAL A 72 -38.83 12.66 -5.46
N ARG A 73 -38.72 12.98 -6.75
CA ARG A 73 -39.18 14.25 -7.35
C ARG A 73 -40.72 14.21 -7.48
N HIS A 74 -41.38 15.32 -7.14
CA HIS A 74 -42.84 15.45 -7.11
C HIS A 74 -43.49 15.42 -8.51
N VAL A 75 -44.61 14.71 -8.62
CA VAL A 75 -45.55 14.65 -9.77
C VAL A 75 -46.95 14.43 -9.17
N ASP A 76 -47.90 15.37 -9.42
CA ASP A 76 -49.35 15.15 -9.71
C ASP A 76 -50.34 16.24 -9.20
N ASP A 77 -51.14 16.79 -10.13
CA ASP A 77 -52.56 17.23 -9.99
C ASP A 77 -53.26 17.13 -11.41
N PRO A 78 -54.61 16.98 -11.54
CA PRO A 78 -55.31 16.39 -12.71
C PRO A 78 -55.82 17.41 -13.80
N PRO A 79 -56.44 16.99 -14.93
CA PRO A 79 -56.13 17.52 -16.26
C PRO A 79 -56.92 18.76 -16.71
N THR A 80 -56.20 19.72 -17.28
CA THR A 80 -56.68 20.84 -18.10
C THR A 80 -55.55 21.16 -19.09
N ALA A 81 -55.79 21.26 -20.40
CA ALA A 81 -54.75 21.32 -21.46
C ALA A 81 -53.77 20.12 -21.53
N ALA A 82 -53.69 19.32 -20.46
CA ALA A 82 -52.82 18.18 -20.24
C ALA A 82 -53.03 16.99 -21.18
N GLU A 83 -54.17 16.86 -21.86
CA GLU A 83 -54.38 15.78 -22.85
C GLU A 83 -53.76 16.12 -24.22
N LEU A 84 -53.70 17.41 -24.59
CA LEU A 84 -52.98 17.89 -25.77
C LEU A 84 -51.48 17.93 -25.51
N GLU A 85 -51.09 18.36 -24.31
CA GLU A 85 -49.71 18.27 -23.83
C GLU A 85 -49.28 16.81 -23.64
N ALA A 86 -50.17 15.86 -23.31
CA ALA A 86 -49.86 14.42 -23.24
C ALA A 86 -49.61 13.80 -24.61
N ALA A 87 -50.26 14.28 -25.67
CA ALA A 87 -49.97 13.85 -27.05
C ALA A 87 -48.63 14.42 -27.53
N GLU A 88 -48.31 15.66 -27.17
CA GLU A 88 -47.03 16.32 -27.47
C GLU A 88 -45.89 15.69 -26.65
N LEU A 89 -46.10 15.41 -25.37
CA LEU A 89 -45.23 14.64 -24.48
C LEU A 89 -45.08 13.18 -24.93
N ALA A 90 -46.10 12.56 -25.52
CA ALA A 90 -45.98 11.21 -26.08
C ALA A 90 -45.11 11.20 -27.34
N SER A 91 -45.27 12.20 -28.21
CA SER A 91 -44.41 12.43 -29.38
C SER A 91 -42.98 12.74 -28.96
N GLU A 92 -42.79 13.61 -27.97
CA GLU A 92 -41.49 14.00 -27.44
C GLU A 92 -40.81 12.84 -26.68
N ARG A 93 -41.57 12.04 -25.92
CA ARG A 93 -41.07 10.80 -25.32
C ARG A 93 -40.71 9.75 -26.36
N ALA A 94 -41.44 9.65 -27.47
CA ALA A 94 -41.08 8.76 -28.57
C ALA A 94 -39.79 9.23 -29.26
N ARG A 95 -39.59 10.54 -29.43
CA ARG A 95 -38.34 11.12 -29.95
C ARG A 95 -37.17 10.89 -28.99
N LEU A 96 -37.35 11.16 -27.70
CA LEU A 96 -36.35 10.92 -26.67
C LEU A 96 -36.03 9.43 -26.50
N ALA A 97 -37.01 8.53 -26.66
CA ALA A 97 -36.77 7.09 -26.65
C ALA A 97 -36.00 6.63 -27.90
N ALA A 98 -36.23 7.25 -29.06
CA ALA A 98 -35.45 6.99 -30.27
C ALA A 98 -34.02 7.52 -30.13
N GLU A 99 -33.84 8.74 -29.63
CA GLU A 99 -32.53 9.34 -29.32
C GLU A 99 -31.78 8.53 -28.26
N ALA A 100 -32.44 8.06 -27.20
CA ALA A 100 -31.83 7.21 -26.17
C ALA A 100 -31.43 5.84 -26.73
N LYS A 101 -32.20 5.28 -27.68
CA LYS A 101 -31.84 4.02 -28.35
C LYS A 101 -30.65 4.18 -29.29
N GLU A 102 -30.54 5.32 -29.97
CA GLU A 102 -29.37 5.65 -30.78
C GLU A 102 -28.13 5.92 -29.91
N ALA A 103 -28.29 6.64 -28.79
CA ALA A 103 -27.23 6.86 -27.82
C ALA A 103 -26.73 5.54 -27.21
N ALA A 104 -27.63 4.65 -26.79
CA ALA A 104 -27.27 3.32 -26.28
C ALA A 104 -26.57 2.45 -27.35
N ARG A 105 -26.92 2.62 -28.63
CA ARG A 105 -26.23 1.93 -29.74
C ARG A 105 -24.84 2.51 -29.97
N GLN A 106 -24.66 3.82 -29.85
CA GLN A 106 -23.34 4.46 -29.95
C GLN A 106 -22.44 4.09 -28.77
N GLU A 107 -22.99 4.04 -27.56
CA GLU A 107 -22.29 3.59 -26.35
C GLU A 107 -21.85 2.13 -26.47
N ALA A 108 -22.73 1.23 -26.94
CA ALA A 108 -22.37 -0.17 -27.18
C ALA A 108 -21.32 -0.35 -28.29
N LEU A 109 -21.27 0.54 -29.28
CA LEU A 109 -20.22 0.54 -30.31
C LEU A 109 -18.88 1.06 -29.75
N ALA A 110 -18.92 2.09 -28.91
CA ALA A 110 -17.73 2.63 -28.24
C ALA A 110 -17.13 1.60 -27.27
N GLU A 111 -17.95 0.92 -26.45
CA GLU A 111 -17.50 -0.16 -25.57
C GLU A 111 -16.88 -1.32 -26.35
N ALA A 112 -17.43 -1.67 -27.51
CA ALA A 112 -16.88 -2.72 -28.37
C ALA A 112 -15.56 -2.30 -29.05
N GLU A 113 -15.33 -1.01 -29.25
CA GLU A 113 -14.08 -0.46 -29.78
C GLU A 113 -13.01 -0.38 -28.69
N GLU A 114 -13.36 0.08 -27.49
CA GLU A 114 -12.47 0.07 -26.31
C GLU A 114 -12.03 -1.37 -25.96
N ALA A 115 -12.94 -2.34 -25.97
CA ALA A 115 -12.59 -3.74 -25.74
C ALA A 115 -11.60 -4.31 -26.77
N LYS A 116 -11.62 -3.81 -28.02
CA LYS A 116 -10.64 -4.19 -29.05
C LYS A 116 -9.30 -3.52 -28.81
N LEU A 117 -9.30 -2.24 -28.46
CA LEU A 117 -8.08 -1.49 -28.13
C LEU A 117 -7.37 -2.10 -26.91
N ASP A 118 -8.12 -2.49 -25.88
CA ASP A 118 -7.57 -3.17 -24.70
C ASP A 118 -6.97 -4.54 -25.04
N ALA A 119 -7.64 -5.32 -25.89
CA ALA A 119 -7.12 -6.60 -26.36
C ALA A 119 -5.84 -6.44 -27.21
N GLU A 120 -5.74 -5.39 -28.01
CA GLU A 120 -4.53 -5.05 -28.76
C GLU A 120 -3.40 -4.56 -27.86
N ALA A 121 -3.70 -3.72 -26.86
CA ALA A 121 -2.75 -3.25 -25.87
C ALA A 121 -2.18 -4.42 -25.04
N GLN A 122 -3.03 -5.36 -24.61
CA GLN A 122 -2.57 -6.58 -23.93
C GLN A 122 -1.64 -7.41 -24.80
N ARG A 123 -1.96 -7.59 -26.10
CA ARG A 123 -1.07 -8.30 -27.03
C ARG A 123 0.27 -7.61 -27.20
N GLN A 124 0.31 -6.27 -27.26
CA GLN A 124 1.57 -5.52 -27.32
C GLN A 124 2.39 -5.67 -26.04
N VAL A 125 1.75 -5.65 -24.87
CA VAL A 125 2.42 -5.91 -23.58
C VAL A 125 3.00 -7.32 -23.54
N ASP A 126 2.22 -8.33 -23.94
CA ASP A 126 2.67 -9.72 -23.97
C ASP A 126 3.83 -9.93 -24.95
N GLN A 127 3.77 -9.32 -26.13
CA GLN A 127 4.87 -9.33 -27.10
C GLN A 127 6.13 -8.64 -26.54
N THR A 128 5.96 -7.52 -25.83
CA THR A 128 7.08 -6.80 -25.20
C THR A 128 7.71 -7.65 -24.09
N ILE A 129 6.91 -8.34 -23.27
CA ILE A 129 7.40 -9.26 -22.24
C ILE A 129 8.13 -10.45 -22.88
N GLN A 130 7.60 -10.99 -23.97
CA GLN A 130 8.26 -12.08 -24.70
C GLN A 130 9.58 -11.62 -25.34
N GLN A 131 9.64 -10.42 -25.90
CA GLN A 131 10.87 -9.84 -26.43
C GLN A 131 11.90 -9.58 -25.32
N MET A 132 11.49 -8.94 -24.20
CA MET A 132 12.38 -8.72 -23.05
C MET A 132 12.89 -10.03 -22.46
N SER A 133 12.06 -11.07 -22.37
CA SER A 133 12.49 -12.38 -21.87
C SER A 133 13.38 -13.14 -22.85
N ALA A 134 13.12 -13.03 -24.16
CA ALA A 134 13.99 -13.59 -25.19
C ALA A 134 15.35 -12.87 -25.24
N GLU A 135 15.40 -11.54 -25.13
CA GLU A 135 16.65 -10.77 -25.04
C GLU A 135 17.40 -11.07 -23.73
N HIS A 136 16.69 -11.30 -22.62
CA HIS A 136 17.32 -11.70 -21.36
C HIS A 136 17.92 -13.12 -21.43
N GLN A 137 17.31 -14.01 -22.22
CA GLN A 137 17.82 -15.38 -22.46
C GLN A 137 18.90 -15.45 -23.56
N ALA A 138 18.85 -14.56 -24.55
CA ALA A 138 19.75 -14.55 -25.71
C ALA A 138 20.91 -13.56 -25.61
N GLY A 139 20.84 -12.58 -24.71
CA GLY A 139 22.02 -11.81 -24.30
C GLY A 139 23.09 -12.76 -23.75
N PRO A 140 24.39 -12.40 -23.81
CA PRO A 140 25.44 -13.18 -23.16
C PRO A 140 25.04 -13.29 -21.68
N GLY A 141 24.49 -14.46 -21.30
CA GLY A 141 23.68 -14.63 -20.10
C GLY A 141 24.34 -13.91 -18.96
N ALA A 142 23.69 -12.81 -18.52
CA ALA A 142 24.25 -11.72 -17.73
C ALA A 142 25.67 -12.03 -17.32
N ALA A 143 26.64 -11.73 -18.22
CA ALA A 143 28.03 -12.16 -18.10
C ALA A 143 28.37 -12.20 -16.63
N ASP A 144 28.39 -13.41 -16.07
CA ASP A 144 28.69 -13.60 -14.67
C ASP A 144 30.06 -12.93 -14.60
N PHE A 145 30.13 -11.76 -13.96
CA PHE A 145 31.40 -11.21 -13.57
C PHE A 145 31.95 -12.10 -12.44
N GLY A 146 31.70 -13.42 -12.41
CA GLY A 146 32.59 -14.53 -12.81
C GLY A 146 34.08 -14.41 -12.52
N LEU A 147 34.54 -13.29 -11.97
CA LEU A 147 35.57 -13.25 -10.95
C LEU A 147 35.10 -14.15 -9.82
N LYS A 148 35.33 -15.46 -10.00
CA LYS A 148 35.34 -16.41 -8.89
C LYS A 148 36.31 -15.83 -7.89
N MET A 149 35.76 -15.19 -6.86
CA MET A 149 36.54 -14.58 -5.81
C MET A 149 37.32 -15.73 -5.18
N GLU A 150 38.64 -15.68 -5.26
CA GLU A 150 39.46 -16.72 -4.68
C GLU A 150 39.10 -16.85 -3.19
N PRO A 151 38.97 -18.07 -2.63
CA PRO A 151 38.42 -18.25 -1.29
C PRO A 151 39.13 -17.42 -0.22
N ALA A 152 40.45 -17.23 -0.35
CA ALA A 152 41.22 -16.36 0.54
C ALA A 152 40.72 -14.90 0.53
N HIS A 153 40.44 -14.36 -0.65
CA HIS A 153 39.93 -13.00 -0.82
C HIS A 153 38.53 -12.85 -0.23
N PHE A 154 37.67 -13.87 -0.32
CA PHE A 154 36.37 -13.87 0.34
C PHE A 154 36.51 -13.77 1.85
N TRP A 155 37.32 -14.62 2.48
CA TRP A 155 37.47 -14.63 3.94
C TRP A 155 38.12 -13.35 4.47
N ILE A 156 39.11 -12.80 3.76
CA ILE A 156 39.72 -11.51 4.09
C ILE A 156 38.68 -10.40 3.95
N GLY A 157 37.92 -10.37 2.85
CA GLY A 157 36.86 -9.40 2.61
C GLY A 157 35.76 -9.46 3.67
N LEU A 158 35.37 -10.66 4.08
CA LEU A 158 34.41 -10.87 5.17
C LEU A 158 34.93 -10.30 6.49
N LEU A 159 36.18 -10.61 6.85
CA LEU A 159 36.77 -10.15 8.11
C LEU A 159 36.91 -8.63 8.14
N VAL A 160 37.45 -8.03 7.08
CA VAL A 160 37.53 -6.57 6.91
C VAL A 160 36.14 -5.96 6.95
N GLY A 161 35.18 -6.56 6.24
CA GLY A 161 33.79 -6.13 6.21
C GLY A 161 33.16 -6.09 7.60
N VAL A 162 33.35 -7.13 8.42
CA VAL A 162 32.87 -7.17 9.81
C VAL A 162 33.47 -6.03 10.63
N PHE A 163 34.78 -5.77 10.56
CA PHE A 163 35.41 -4.68 11.30
C PHE A 163 34.91 -3.30 10.87
N VAL A 164 34.79 -3.06 9.57
CA VAL A 164 34.20 -1.83 9.04
C VAL A 164 32.75 -1.67 9.52
N GLN A 165 31.98 -2.75 9.49
CA GLN A 165 30.58 -2.76 9.90
C GLN A 165 30.41 -2.50 11.41
N ILE A 166 31.35 -2.93 12.25
CA ILE A 166 31.39 -2.56 13.68
C ILE A 166 31.60 -1.05 13.81
N GLY A 167 32.61 -0.48 13.15
CA GLY A 167 32.92 0.95 13.20
C GLY A 167 31.75 1.81 12.74
N VAL A 168 31.20 1.50 11.57
CA VAL A 168 30.00 2.15 11.03
C VAL A 168 28.80 1.95 11.96
N GLY A 169 28.61 0.74 12.47
CA GLY A 169 27.51 0.39 13.38
C GLY A 169 27.50 1.22 14.66
N VAL A 170 28.66 1.48 15.26
CA VAL A 170 28.77 2.34 16.45
C VAL A 170 28.40 3.79 16.12
N VAL A 171 28.91 4.34 15.01
CA VAL A 171 28.58 5.72 14.57
C VAL A 171 27.08 5.85 14.29
N VAL A 172 26.52 4.87 13.58
CA VAL A 172 25.10 4.82 13.24
C VAL A 172 24.23 4.71 14.50
N LEU A 173 24.61 3.85 15.44
CA LEU A 173 23.90 3.75 16.71
C LEU A 173 23.95 5.06 17.48
N LYS A 174 25.09 5.76 17.51
CA LYS A 174 25.20 7.07 18.15
C LYS A 174 24.20 8.08 17.57
N LEU A 175 24.07 8.11 16.25
CA LEU A 175 23.09 8.95 15.56
C LEU A 175 21.65 8.52 15.85
N ALA A 176 21.37 7.21 15.83
CA ALA A 176 20.04 6.67 16.12
C ALA A 176 19.58 6.95 17.56
N PHE A 177 20.50 6.85 18.53
CA PHE A 177 20.26 7.18 19.93
C PHE A 177 19.99 8.68 20.12
N ALA A 178 20.78 9.54 19.46
CA ALA A 178 20.54 10.99 19.47
C ALA A 178 19.19 11.36 18.86
N TRP A 179 18.78 10.70 17.78
CA TRP A 179 17.47 10.93 17.15
C TRP A 179 16.29 10.45 18.00
N SER A 180 16.49 9.39 18.79
CA SER A 180 15.46 8.80 19.65
C SER A 180 15.39 9.43 21.05
N ASP A 181 16.17 10.48 21.31
CA ASP A 181 16.33 11.11 22.63
C ASP A 181 16.67 10.11 23.75
N VAL A 182 17.49 9.11 23.44
CA VAL A 182 17.95 8.10 24.39
C VAL A 182 19.45 8.28 24.60
N HIS A 183 19.83 8.54 25.85
CA HIS A 183 21.24 8.62 26.23
C HIS A 183 21.81 7.22 26.39
N ALA A 184 22.83 6.90 25.59
CA ALA A 184 23.60 5.67 25.69
C ALA A 184 25.09 6.01 25.66
N ASP A 185 25.86 5.31 26.48
CA ASP A 185 27.32 5.40 26.50
C ASP A 185 27.93 4.64 25.32
N TRP A 186 29.13 5.03 24.91
CA TRP A 186 29.87 4.35 23.83
C TRP A 186 30.07 2.85 24.10
N SER A 187 30.30 2.49 25.37
CA SER A 187 30.42 1.08 25.80
C SER A 187 29.13 0.29 25.60
N GLN A 188 27.97 0.93 25.77
CA GLN A 188 26.65 0.33 25.58
C GLN A 188 26.28 0.16 24.10
N MET A 189 26.88 0.95 23.20
CA MET A 189 26.68 0.86 21.74
C MET A 189 27.58 -0.17 21.08
N PHE A 190 28.76 -0.42 21.66
CA PHE A 190 29.75 -1.32 21.08
C PHE A 190 29.24 -2.77 21.01
N LEU A 191 28.65 -3.29 22.09
CA LEU A 191 28.19 -4.69 22.13
C LEU A 191 27.06 -4.97 21.11
N PRO A 192 26.04 -4.09 20.96
CA PRO A 192 25.05 -4.25 19.90
C PRO A 192 25.62 -4.18 18.49
N ALA A 193 26.53 -3.24 18.21
CA ALA A 193 27.19 -3.15 16.91
C ALA A 193 28.00 -4.42 16.61
N LEU A 194 28.75 -4.92 17.60
CA LEU A 194 29.53 -6.15 17.52
C LEU A 194 28.64 -7.35 17.23
N ALA A 195 27.56 -7.53 17.98
CA ALA A 195 26.64 -8.64 17.80
C ALA A 195 25.95 -8.62 16.43
N ALA A 196 25.53 -7.43 15.97
CA ALA A 196 24.89 -7.26 14.67
C ALA A 196 25.84 -7.58 13.51
N ALA A 197 27.10 -7.15 13.61
CA ALA A 197 28.13 -7.42 12.60
C ALA A 197 28.54 -8.90 12.57
N TRP A 198 28.74 -9.53 13.73
CA TRP A 198 29.04 -10.97 13.81
C TRP A 198 27.89 -11.84 13.33
N ALA A 199 26.65 -11.51 13.69
CA ALA A 199 25.49 -12.27 13.23
C ALA A 199 25.35 -12.23 11.70
N GLY A 200 25.50 -11.04 11.09
CA GLY A 200 25.52 -10.91 9.63
C GLY A 200 26.70 -11.63 8.99
N GLY A 201 27.91 -11.45 9.54
CA GLY A 201 29.13 -12.10 9.06
C GLY A 201 29.08 -13.63 9.14
N ALA A 202 28.54 -14.20 10.22
CA ALA A 202 28.37 -15.64 10.38
C ALA A 202 27.38 -16.21 9.35
N VAL A 203 26.30 -15.50 9.05
CA VAL A 203 25.34 -15.90 8.01
C VAL A 203 25.99 -15.89 6.64
N ARG A 204 26.80 -14.86 6.32
CA ARG A 204 27.58 -14.80 5.07
C ARG A 204 28.63 -15.91 4.99
N ALA A 205 29.34 -16.19 6.07
CA ALA A 205 30.30 -17.28 6.15
C ALA A 205 29.63 -18.63 5.89
N ALA A 206 28.46 -18.88 6.51
CA ALA A 206 27.69 -20.08 6.30
C ALA A 206 27.15 -20.17 4.86
N ALA A 207 26.64 -19.05 4.33
CA ALA A 207 26.16 -18.97 2.94
C ALA A 207 27.24 -19.40 1.94
N TYR A 208 28.45 -18.87 2.10
CA TYR A 208 29.58 -19.19 1.27
C TYR A 208 30.03 -20.65 1.45
N ALA A 209 30.15 -21.12 2.70
CA ALA A 209 30.64 -22.47 2.99
C ALA A 209 29.69 -23.58 2.50
N PHE A 210 28.38 -23.38 2.54
CA PHE A 210 27.39 -24.40 2.21
C PHE A 210 26.83 -24.29 0.79
N TRP A 211 26.76 -23.10 0.22
CA TRP A 211 26.09 -22.85 -1.06
C TRP A 211 26.96 -22.13 -2.09
N ASP A 212 28.23 -21.86 -1.80
CA ASP A 212 29.13 -21.04 -2.65
C ASP A 212 28.52 -19.66 -2.98
N ALA A 213 27.60 -19.19 -2.12
CA ALA A 213 26.91 -17.93 -2.27
C ALA A 213 27.70 -16.84 -1.53
N THR A 214 28.22 -15.86 -2.28
CA THR A 214 28.96 -14.73 -1.70
C THR A 214 28.03 -13.76 -0.95
N GLU A 215 26.74 -13.74 -1.31
CA GLU A 215 25.78 -12.76 -0.80
C GLU A 215 24.44 -13.41 -0.43
N CYS A 216 23.88 -13.01 0.71
CA CYS A 216 22.57 -13.43 1.19
C CYS A 216 21.79 -12.23 1.76
N PHE A 217 21.79 -11.13 1.01
CA PHE A 217 21.43 -9.75 1.44
C PHE A 217 20.17 -9.58 2.30
N HIS A 218 19.21 -10.49 2.23
CA HIS A 218 17.98 -10.37 3.00
C HIS A 218 18.02 -11.16 4.31
N VAL A 219 18.78 -12.24 4.35
CA VAL A 219 18.82 -13.17 5.49
C VAL A 219 19.84 -12.68 6.51
N ASP A 220 21.01 -12.26 6.05
CA ASP A 220 22.05 -11.68 6.90
C ASP A 220 21.57 -10.38 7.57
N ASP A 221 20.85 -9.52 6.83
CA ASP A 221 20.31 -8.28 7.38
C ASP A 221 19.22 -8.49 8.41
N ALA A 222 18.32 -9.46 8.18
CA ALA A 222 17.27 -9.81 9.13
C ALA A 222 17.85 -10.40 10.43
N ILE A 223 18.85 -11.27 10.32
CA ILE A 223 19.52 -11.88 11.48
C ILE A 223 20.37 -10.83 12.22
N SER A 224 21.08 -9.98 11.50
CA SER A 224 21.80 -8.83 12.05
C SER A 224 20.87 -7.87 12.80
N TYR A 225 19.68 -7.58 12.25
CA TYR A 225 18.66 -6.76 12.90
C TYR A 225 18.13 -7.42 14.17
N ALA A 226 17.83 -8.72 14.14
CA ALA A 226 17.37 -9.45 15.32
C ALA A 226 18.42 -9.46 16.43
N ALA A 227 19.69 -9.69 16.08
CA ALA A 227 20.81 -9.62 17.02
C ALA A 227 20.96 -8.21 17.62
N LEU A 228 20.86 -7.18 16.79
CA LEU A 228 20.90 -5.78 17.23
C LEU A 228 19.77 -5.48 18.23
N LEU A 229 18.54 -5.87 17.89
CA LEU A 229 17.36 -5.63 18.72
C LEU A 229 17.49 -6.32 20.09
N LEU A 230 17.90 -7.60 20.09
CA LEU A 230 18.06 -8.38 21.32
C LEU A 230 19.17 -7.82 22.21
N THR A 231 20.27 -7.35 21.62
CA THR A 231 21.38 -6.78 22.38
C THR A 231 21.08 -5.37 22.87
N LEU A 232 20.43 -4.51 22.07
CA LEU A 232 19.96 -3.20 22.50
C LEU A 232 19.07 -3.32 23.74
N ARG A 233 18.14 -4.27 23.73
CA ARG A 233 17.25 -4.54 24.88
C ARG A 233 18.01 -4.93 26.15
N LYS A 234 19.11 -5.68 26.03
CA LYS A 234 19.88 -6.19 27.18
C LYS A 234 20.94 -5.20 27.69
N THR A 235 21.46 -4.35 26.83
CA THR A 235 22.67 -3.55 27.12
C THR A 235 22.39 -2.07 27.35
N THR A 236 21.25 -1.57 26.90
CA THR A 236 20.94 -0.14 26.99
C THR A 236 19.76 0.10 27.92
N HIS A 237 19.69 1.28 28.50
CA HIS A 237 18.56 1.74 29.32
C HIS A 237 17.27 1.95 28.50
N ALA A 238 17.28 1.70 27.19
CA ALA A 238 16.08 1.53 26.37
C ALA A 238 15.40 0.19 26.69
N CYS A 239 14.95 0.01 27.94
CA CYS A 239 14.42 -1.25 28.45
C CYS A 239 13.09 -1.67 27.81
N THR A 240 12.39 -0.75 27.14
CA THR A 240 11.09 -1.05 26.52
C THR A 240 11.27 -1.52 25.08
N TRP A 241 10.57 -2.61 24.73
CA TRP A 241 10.56 -3.15 23.38
C TRP A 241 10.26 -2.12 22.28
N PRO A 242 9.28 -1.19 22.43
CA PRO A 242 9.01 -0.19 21.40
C PRO A 242 10.19 0.74 21.15
N ARG A 243 10.93 1.13 22.19
CA ARG A 243 12.11 1.99 22.05
C ARG A 243 13.27 1.24 21.41
N ALA A 244 13.53 0.01 21.84
CA ALA A 244 14.57 -0.83 21.22
C ALA A 244 14.27 -1.07 19.74
N LEU A 245 13.00 -1.30 19.38
CA LEU A 245 12.55 -1.44 18.00
C LEU A 245 12.75 -0.15 17.19
N ALA A 246 12.35 0.99 17.74
CA ALA A 246 12.54 2.30 17.10
C ALA A 246 14.02 2.60 16.85
N VAL A 247 14.89 2.39 17.85
CA VAL A 247 16.34 2.60 17.71
C VAL A 247 16.95 1.62 16.71
N ALA A 248 16.56 0.35 16.72
CA ALA A 248 17.07 -0.63 15.76
C ALA A 248 16.65 -0.31 14.32
N ALA A 249 15.39 0.10 14.12
CA ALA A 249 14.87 0.51 12.82
C ALA A 249 15.57 1.78 12.32
N ALA A 250 15.72 2.78 13.17
CA ALA A 250 16.49 3.99 12.90
C ALA A 250 17.93 3.66 12.50
N ALA A 251 18.60 2.79 13.25
CA ALA A 251 19.97 2.37 12.97
C ALA A 251 20.07 1.68 11.60
N LYS A 252 19.16 0.78 11.25
CA LYS A 252 19.19 0.14 9.92
C LYS A 252 18.93 1.15 8.79
N LEU A 253 17.98 2.06 8.95
CA LEU A 253 17.71 3.10 7.97
C LEU A 253 18.94 4.02 7.78
N MET A 254 19.55 4.45 8.88
CA MET A 254 20.78 5.25 8.86
C MET A 254 21.96 4.48 8.24
N THR A 255 22.05 3.16 8.46
CA THR A 255 23.08 2.32 7.84
C THR A 255 22.96 2.34 6.32
N ILE A 256 21.73 2.21 5.79
CA ILE A 256 21.47 2.29 4.34
C ILE A 256 21.90 3.66 3.81
N ILE A 257 21.50 4.74 4.48
CA ILE A 257 21.87 6.10 4.09
C ILE A 257 23.40 6.26 4.06
N VAL A 258 24.10 5.86 5.12
CA VAL A 258 25.57 5.96 5.21
C VAL A 258 26.25 5.17 4.10
N TRP A 259 25.80 3.96 3.79
CA TRP A 259 26.38 3.17 2.69
C TRP A 259 26.13 3.79 1.32
N VAL A 260 24.95 4.38 1.09
CA VAL A 260 24.66 5.12 -0.16
C VAL A 260 25.58 6.33 -0.30
N PHE A 261 25.78 7.11 0.77
CA PHE A 261 26.71 8.24 0.71
C PHE A 261 28.15 7.79 0.53
N LEU A 262 28.57 6.72 1.21
CA LEU A 262 29.91 6.17 1.11
C LEU A 262 30.18 5.62 -0.30
N SER A 263 29.21 4.93 -0.91
CA SER A 263 29.36 4.42 -2.28
C SER A 263 29.48 5.54 -3.30
N VAL A 264 28.69 6.62 -3.16
CA VAL A 264 28.80 7.82 -4.00
C VAL A 264 30.16 8.50 -3.80
N ALA A 265 30.65 8.61 -2.56
CA ALA A 265 31.95 9.19 -2.27
C ALA A 265 33.09 8.37 -2.87
N ILE A 266 33.08 7.05 -2.70
CA ILE A 266 34.07 6.13 -3.28
C ILE A 266 34.05 6.21 -4.81
N THR A 267 32.86 6.18 -5.42
CA THR A 267 32.71 6.31 -6.87
C THR A 267 33.30 7.63 -7.38
N ARG A 268 33.07 8.74 -6.66
CA ARG A 268 33.66 10.03 -7.02
C ARG A 268 35.18 10.04 -6.89
N VAL A 269 35.76 9.38 -5.90
CA VAL A 269 37.23 9.32 -5.74
C VAL A 269 37.88 8.42 -6.80
N LEU A 270 37.18 7.36 -7.24
CA LEU A 270 37.72 6.41 -8.21
C LEU A 270 37.57 6.87 -9.66
N PHE A 271 36.50 7.59 -9.99
CA PHE A 271 36.14 7.95 -11.38
C PHE A 271 36.08 9.47 -11.63
N GLY A 272 36.41 10.29 -10.61
CA GLY A 272 36.44 11.75 -10.68
C GLY A 272 37.84 12.29 -10.87
#